data_AF-A0A354C6G8-F1
#
_entry.id   AF-A0A354C6G8-F1
#
_cell.length_a   1.000
_cell.length_b   1.000
_cell.length_c   1.000
_cell.angle_alpha   90.00
_cell.angle_beta   90.00
_cell.angle_gamma   90.00
#
_symmetry.space_group_name_H-M   'P 1'
#
loop_
_entity.id
_entity.type
_entity.pdbx_description
1 polymer ?
#
loop_
_entity_poly.entity_id
_entity_poly.type
_entity_poly.pdbx_seq_one_letter_code
_entity_poly.pdbx_strand_id
1 'polypeptide(L)'
;RREKLQGVSEMEGTVCHEMNQPMQIISGYTELILSKTPEDNPIYAKLDEIKKQIFRMAAITKKLMMIRDYESRDYAGISRIIDIHGEDSKQSGKKV
;
A
#
# COMPACT_ATOMS: atom_id res chain seq x y z
N ARG A 1 8.75 20.66 15.38
CA ARG A 1 9.24 19.54 14.53
C ARG A 1 8.92 18.18 15.15
N ARG A 2 9.22 17.95 16.44
CA ARG A 2 8.85 16.69 17.15
C ARG A 2 7.35 16.41 17.19
N GLU A 3 6.50 17.40 17.55
CA GLU A 3 5.04 17.20 17.61
C GLU A 3 4.40 16.84 16.26
N LYS A 4 4.92 17.41 15.15
CA LYS A 4 4.46 17.04 13.79
C LYS A 4 4.85 15.61 13.42
N LEU A 5 6.07 15.18 13.77
CA LEU A 5 6.51 13.80 13.55
C LEU A 5 5.74 12.81 14.43
N GLN A 6 5.42 13.21 15.67
CA GLN A 6 4.62 12.40 16.58
C GLN A 6 3.19 12.21 16.08
N GLY A 7 2.53 13.28 15.62
CA GLY A 7 1.19 13.17 15.02
C GLY A 7 1.15 12.34 13.72
N VAL A 8 2.22 12.38 12.90
CA VAL A 8 2.36 11.50 11.72
C VAL A 8 2.51 10.04 12.14
N SER A 9 3.35 9.77 13.16
CA SER A 9 3.60 8.40 13.63
C SER A 9 2.37 7.79 14.31
N GLU A 10 1.60 8.58 15.07
CA GLU A 10 0.31 8.15 15.63
C GLU A 10 -0.71 7.83 14.52
N MET A 11 -0.77 8.66 13.47
CA MET A 11 -1.64 8.44 12.32
C MET A 11 -1.24 7.21 11.50
N GLU A 12 0.07 6.95 11.31
CA GLU A 12 0.59 5.76 10.65
C GLU A 12 0.14 4.47 11.36
N GLY A 13 0.18 4.46 12.70
CA GLY A 13 -0.30 3.33 13.51
C GLY A 13 -1.78 3.04 13.28
N THR A 14 -2.63 4.06 13.39
CA THR A 14 -4.08 3.92 13.18
C THR A 14 -4.42 3.50 11.75
N VAL A 15 -3.86 4.17 10.73
CA VAL A 15 -4.12 3.84 9.32
C VAL A 15 -3.71 2.41 9.00
N CYS A 16 -2.60 1.91 9.56
CA CYS A 16 -2.19 0.53 9.33
C CYS A 16 -3.12 -0.48 9.97
N HIS A 17 -3.54 -0.25 11.21
CA HIS A 17 -4.49 -1.13 11.88
C HIS A 17 -5.83 -1.17 11.12
N GLU A 18 -6.36 0.00 10.74
CA GLU A 18 -7.64 0.13 10.03
C GLU A 18 -7.59 -0.42 8.61
N MET A 19 -6.45 -0.35 7.91
CA MET A 19 -6.30 -0.93 6.57
C MET A 19 -6.04 -2.45 6.60
N ASN A 20 -5.28 -2.93 7.59
CA ASN A 20 -4.93 -4.35 7.65
C ASN A 20 -6.15 -5.24 7.91
N GLN A 21 -7.12 -4.77 8.70
CA GLN A 21 -8.35 -5.53 9.00
C GLN A 21 -9.17 -5.90 7.74
N PRO A 22 -9.64 -4.94 6.91
CA PRO A 22 -10.37 -5.26 5.70
C PRO A 22 -9.50 -6.04 4.69
N MET A 23 -8.21 -5.74 4.59
CA MET A 23 -7.31 -6.52 3.72
C MET A 23 -7.24 -8.01 4.13
N GLN A 24 -7.14 -8.30 5.43
CA GLN A 24 -7.14 -9.69 5.92
C GLN A 24 -8.47 -10.40 5.62
N ILE A 25 -9.60 -9.71 5.80
CA ILE A 25 -10.93 -10.26 5.51
C ILE A 25 -11.04 -10.59 4.01
N ILE A 26 -10.71 -9.64 3.14
CA ILE A 26 -10.80 -9.84 1.68
C ILE A 26 -9.82 -10.94 1.24
N SER A 27 -8.59 -10.96 1.79
CA SER A 27 -7.62 -12.01 1.50
C SER A 27 -8.14 -13.38 1.88
N GLY A 28 -8.68 -13.53 3.10
CA GLY A 28 -9.23 -14.80 3.58
C GLY A 28 -10.38 -15.32 2.71
N TYR A 29 -11.33 -14.44 2.35
CA TYR A 29 -12.40 -14.84 1.43
C TYR A 29 -11.87 -15.20 0.04
N THR A 30 -10.92 -14.44 -0.49
CA THR A 30 -10.31 -14.72 -1.81
C THR A 30 -9.62 -16.08 -1.81
N GLU A 31 -8.87 -16.41 -0.76
CA GLU A 31 -8.22 -17.70 -0.59
C GLU A 31 -9.20 -18.86 -0.44
N LEU A 32 -10.28 -18.68 0.32
CA LEU A 32 -11.34 -19.68 0.46
C LEU A 32 -12.02 -19.96 -0.88
N ILE A 33 -12.28 -18.93 -1.68
CA ILE A 33 -12.90 -19.10 -3.01
C ILE A 33 -11.90 -19.76 -3.97
N LEU A 34 -10.64 -19.30 -4.01
CA LEU A 34 -9.58 -19.92 -4.82
C LEU A 34 -9.40 -21.41 -4.48
N SER A 35 -9.46 -21.79 -3.20
CA SER A 35 -9.33 -23.20 -2.78
C SER A 35 -10.40 -24.13 -3.34
N LYS A 36 -11.54 -23.56 -3.78
CA LYS A 36 -12.68 -24.29 -4.35
C LYS A 36 -12.86 -24.03 -5.85
N THR A 37 -11.97 -23.24 -6.45
CA THR A 37 -12.06 -22.84 -7.85
C THR A 37 -10.96 -23.56 -8.64
N PRO A 38 -11.31 -24.42 -9.61
CA PRO A 38 -10.35 -25.04 -10.51
C PRO A 38 -9.52 -23.98 -11.28
N GLU A 39 -8.25 -24.29 -11.57
CA GLU A 39 -7.35 -23.35 -12.27
C GLU A 39 -7.80 -23.02 -13.71
N ASP A 40 -8.50 -23.95 -14.36
CA ASP A 40 -9.08 -23.78 -15.69
C ASP A 40 -10.38 -22.95 -15.68
N ASN A 41 -10.90 -22.61 -14.49
CA ASN A 41 -12.08 -21.78 -14.37
C ASN A 41 -11.76 -20.33 -14.81
N PRO A 42 -12.57 -19.71 -15.69
CA PRO A 42 -12.37 -18.34 -16.15
C PRO A 42 -12.25 -17.27 -15.05
N ILE A 43 -12.78 -17.52 -13.84
CA ILE A 43 -12.68 -16.58 -12.72
C ILE A 43 -11.39 -16.73 -11.91
N TYR A 44 -10.68 -17.85 -12.03
CA TYR A 44 -9.49 -18.14 -11.23
C TYR A 44 -8.44 -17.02 -11.37
N ALA A 45 -8.11 -16.65 -12.62
CA ALA A 45 -7.16 -15.59 -12.91
C ALA A 45 -7.56 -14.24 -12.30
N LYS A 46 -8.87 -13.93 -12.24
CA LYS A 46 -9.37 -12.69 -11.62
C LYS A 46 -9.24 -12.73 -10.10
N LEU A 47 -9.52 -13.87 -9.47
CA LEU A 47 -9.36 -14.05 -8.03
C LEU A 47 -7.89 -14.01 -7.61
N ASP A 48 -7.00 -14.62 -8.39
CA ASP A 48 -5.55 -14.55 -8.17
C ASP A 48 -5.03 -13.12 -8.30
N GLU A 49 -5.53 -12.35 -9.27
CA GLU A 49 -5.19 -10.92 -9.39
C GLU A 49 -5.68 -10.10 -8.19
N ILE A 50 -6.90 -10.35 -7.69
CA ILE A 50 -7.39 -9.72 -6.45
C ILE A 50 -6.46 -10.03 -5.28
N LYS A 51 -6.07 -11.30 -5.10
CA LYS A 51 -5.13 -11.72 -4.07
C LYS A 51 -3.79 -10.97 -4.18
N LYS A 52 -3.22 -10.85 -5.38
CA LYS A 52 -1.99 -10.09 -5.65
C LYS A 52 -2.14 -8.61 -5.29
N GLN A 53 -3.26 -7.97 -5.62
CA GLN A 53 -3.49 -6.56 -5.28
C GLN A 53 -3.61 -6.35 -3.77
N ILE A 54 -4.21 -7.28 -3.02
CA ILE A 54 -4.26 -7.20 -1.55
C ILE A 54 -2.86 -7.27 -0.95
N PHE A 55 -1.99 -8.14 -1.46
CA PHE A 55 -0.58 -8.17 -1.03
C PHE A 55 0.18 -6.89 -1.37
N ARG A 56 -0.08 -6.31 -2.54
CA ARG A 56 0.49 -5.01 -2.92
C ARG A 56 0.02 -3.89 -1.98
N MET A 57 -1.25 -3.88 -1.60
CA MET A 57 -1.78 -2.95 -0.60
C MET A 57 -1.08 -3.13 0.75
N ALA A 58 -0.89 -4.37 1.22
CA ALA A 58 -0.15 -4.64 2.44
C ALA A 58 1.30 -4.14 2.39
N ALA A 59 1.96 -4.27 1.24
CA ALA A 59 3.31 -3.74 1.03
C ALA A 59 3.34 -2.19 1.06
N ILE A 60 2.35 -1.52 0.49
CA ILE A 60 2.21 -0.05 0.52
C ILE A 60 1.98 0.42 1.97
N THR A 61 1.06 -0.20 2.68
CA THR A 61 0.76 0.09 4.09
C THR A 61 2.01 -0.10 4.97
N LYS A 62 2.81 -1.13 4.70
CA LYS A 62 4.09 -1.33 5.38
C LYS A 62 5.12 -0.24 5.06
N LYS A 63 5.18 0.24 3.81
CA LYS A 63 6.07 1.35 3.43
C LYS A 63 5.68 2.64 4.14
N LEU A 64 4.38 2.93 4.26
CA LEU A 64 3.85 4.07 5.00
C LEU A 64 4.36 4.08 6.46
N MET A 65 4.42 2.94 7.16
CA MET A 65 4.94 2.87 8.54
C MET A 65 6.44 3.15 8.68
N MET A 66 7.22 2.99 7.61
CA MET A 66 8.69 3.11 7.70
C MET A 66 9.18 4.53 7.40
N ILE A 67 8.27 5.47 7.12
CA ILE A 67 8.61 6.85 6.75
C ILE A 67 9.08 7.59 8.01
N ARG A 68 10.39 7.56 8.25
CA ARG A 68 11.02 8.25 9.40
C ARG A 68 11.30 9.73 9.13
N ASP A 69 11.53 10.08 7.87
CA ASP A 69 11.63 11.45 7.37
C ASP A 69 10.74 11.54 6.14
N TYR A 70 9.71 12.40 6.20
CA TYR A 70 8.81 12.60 5.07
C TYR A 70 9.28 13.80 4.26
N GLU A 71 9.62 13.57 2.99
CA GLU A 71 9.69 14.65 2.01
C GLU A 71 8.31 14.79 1.35
N SER A 72 7.73 15.98 1.48
CA SER A 72 6.49 16.29 0.79
C SER A 72 6.81 16.75 -0.63
N ARG A 73 6.25 16.10 -1.64
CA ARG A 73 6.37 16.55 -3.04
C ARG A 73 5.14 17.37 -3.43
N ASP A 74 5.35 18.31 -4.35
CA ASP A 74 4.26 19.05 -4.96
C ASP A 74 3.42 18.08 -5.80
N TYR A 75 2.11 18.06 -5.54
CA TYR A 75 1.14 17.28 -6.27
C TYR A 75 0.27 18.23 -7.08
N ALA A 76 0.61 18.33 -8.38
CA ALA A 76 -0.13 19.08 -9.38
C ALA A 76 -0.39 20.56 -9.04
N GLY A 77 0.43 21.18 -8.19
CA GLY A 77 0.30 22.58 -7.75
C GLY A 77 -0.84 22.84 -6.77
N ILE A 78 -1.59 21.81 -6.36
CA ILE A 78 -2.84 21.95 -5.59
C ILE A 78 -2.65 21.45 -4.15
N SER A 79 -1.80 20.45 -3.96
CA SER A 79 -1.54 19.89 -2.64
C SER A 79 -0.11 19.37 -2.53
N ARG A 80 0.31 19.04 -1.31
CA ARG A 80 1.56 18.32 -1.08
C ARG A 80 1.23 16.91 -0.63
N ILE A 81 1.89 15.92 -1.23
CA ILE A 81 1.74 14.51 -0.86
C ILE A 81 3.02 14.00 -0.21
N ILE A 82 2.87 13.06 0.73
CA ILE A 82 3.99 12.35 1.32
C ILE A 82 4.56 11.40 0.27
N ASP A 83 5.86 11.46 0.04
CA ASP A 83 6.55 10.49 -0.80
C ASP A 83 6.73 9.17 -0.04
N ILE A 84 5.98 8.15 -0.48
CA ILE A 84 5.99 6.80 0.10
C ILE A 84 6.96 5.85 -0.62
N HIS A 85 7.65 6.33 -1.66
CA HIS A 85 8.51 5.52 -2.51
C HIS A 85 10.01 5.66 -2.19
N GLY A 86 10.41 6.61 -1.34
CA GLY A 86 11.83 6.80 -0.99
C GLY A 86 12.74 6.95 -2.22
N GLU A 87 14.05 6.75 -2.02
CA GLU A 87 15.08 6.94 -3.06
C GLU A 87 14.95 6.02 -4.29
N ASP A 88 14.06 5.01 -4.28
CA ASP A 88 13.78 4.15 -5.44
C ASP A 88 13.27 4.95 -6.65
N SER A 89 12.72 6.15 -6.42
CA SER A 89 12.26 7.06 -7.48
C SER A 89 13.36 7.90 -8.15
N LYS A 90 14.59 7.95 -7.59
CA LYS A 90 15.69 8.79 -8.13
C LYS A 90 16.38 8.21 -9.37
N GLN A 91 16.08 6.97 -9.78
CA GLN A 91 16.71 6.34 -10.97
C GLN A 91 15.99 6.59 -12.30
N SER A 92 14.78 7.15 -12.31
CA SER A 92 14.01 7.34 -13.57
C SER A 92 14.19 8.72 -14.23
N GLY A 93 15.09 9.57 -13.71
CA GLY A 93 15.26 10.97 -14.13
C GLY A 93 16.49 11.28 -14.99
N LYS A 94 17.26 10.29 -15.46
CA LYS A 94 18.42 10.52 -16.36
C LYS A 94 18.17 9.91 -17.74
N LYS A 95 17.55 10.71 -18.61
CA LYS A 95 17.46 10.69 -20.09
C LYS A 95 16.27 11.61 -20.39
N VAL A 96 16.41 12.78 -21.01
CA VAL A 96 17.21 13.22 -22.17
C VAL A 96 17.59 14.68 -21.97
#